data_AF-A0AAN6LS30-F1
#
_entry.id   AF-A0AAN6LS30-F1
#
_cell.length_a   1.000
_cell.length_b   1.000
_cell.length_c   1.000
_cell.angle_alpha   90.00
_cell.angle_beta   90.00
_cell.angle_gamma   90.00
#
_symmetry.space_group_name_H-M   'P 1'
#
loop_
_entity.id
_entity.type
_entity.pdbx_description
1 polymer ?
#
loop_
_entity_poly.entity_id
_entity_poly.type
_entity_poly.pdbx_seq_one_letter_code
_entity_poly.pdbx_strand_id
1 'polypeptide(L)'
;MDFNPTVRHSGAYVAPCFYQDSNHSLQTNGVMPSHEFGLTTYGGDTPGWRPEDGDRVTLREACYLRDTYGKSKSRSQERFDFTARAMVARPLTRLTIRMSRVDWWTWTDDPETTDNEEKLALDPACGRTTRPLVTDMLRLAEQRRNGQHPQYAEGTRESDWTWGAAISMLSDLKTFELVLETFSEKRKQLEVVVDCAKTWKFPLNDTQHELSYDGKVEVLTWSRANSGWVTEFRSETADMDLDDDADSPNGLDNRFEKLSEAQNLQDIVQRLTVQHP
;
A
#
# COMPACT_ATOMS: atom_id res chain seq x y z
N MET A 1 3.01 7.47 12.96
CA MET A 1 1.60 7.16 13.25
C MET A 1 1.65 6.02 14.23
N ASP A 2 1.32 6.27 15.50
CA ASP A 2 1.40 5.24 16.55
C ASP A 2 0.23 4.27 16.37
N PHE A 3 0.49 3.15 15.71
CA PHE A 3 -0.48 2.07 15.65
C PHE A 3 -0.46 1.34 16.99
N ASN A 4 -1.41 1.67 17.86
CA ASN A 4 -1.54 1.04 19.17
C ASN A 4 -2.84 0.22 19.22
N PRO A 5 -2.77 -1.11 18.95
CA PRO A 5 -3.94 -2.00 18.96
C PRO A 5 -4.69 -1.93 20.30
N THR A 6 -3.95 -1.92 21.42
CA THR A 6 -4.51 -1.84 22.77
C THR A 6 -5.38 -0.61 22.95
N VAL A 7 -4.90 0.56 22.50
CA VAL A 7 -5.66 1.82 22.58
C VAL A 7 -6.92 1.78 21.70
N ARG A 8 -6.86 1.15 20.52
CA ARG A 8 -8.07 0.93 19.70
C ARG A 8 -9.08 0.07 20.44
N HIS A 9 -8.63 -1.05 21.02
CA HIS A 9 -9.50 -1.99 21.74
C HIS A 9 -10.09 -1.44 23.03
N SER A 10 -9.44 -0.44 23.64
CA SER A 10 -9.99 0.25 24.81
C SER A 10 -11.07 1.28 24.48
N GLY A 11 -11.48 1.42 23.21
CA GLY A 11 -12.52 2.36 22.79
C GLY A 11 -12.02 3.77 22.52
N ALA A 12 -10.79 3.94 22.04
CA ALA A 12 -10.33 5.24 21.56
C ALA A 12 -11.21 5.77 20.41
N TYR A 13 -11.15 7.06 20.13
CA TYR A 13 -11.72 7.68 18.96
C TYR A 13 -10.71 7.77 17.81
N VAL A 14 -11.18 7.59 16.58
CA VAL A 14 -10.47 7.97 15.36
C VAL A 14 -10.68 9.46 15.14
N ALA A 15 -9.59 10.21 15.23
CA ALA A 15 -9.58 11.66 15.12
C ALA A 15 -8.91 12.08 13.80
N PRO A 16 -9.55 12.86 12.93
CA PRO A 16 -8.87 13.44 11.78
C PRO A 16 -7.74 14.38 12.24
N CYS A 17 -6.58 14.24 11.64
CA CYS A 17 -5.47 15.19 11.76
C CYS A 17 -5.60 16.22 10.63
N PHE A 18 -5.61 17.51 10.95
CA PHE A 18 -5.77 18.58 9.97
C PHE A 18 -4.47 19.32 9.76
N TYR A 19 -3.80 19.04 8.66
CA TYR A 19 -2.66 19.85 8.27
C TYR A 19 -3.16 21.23 7.85
N GLN A 20 -2.69 22.26 8.54
CA GLN A 20 -2.85 23.62 8.08
C GLN A 20 -1.92 23.80 6.87
N ASP A 21 -2.38 23.35 5.71
CA ASP A 21 -1.66 23.62 4.48
C ASP A 21 -1.85 25.10 4.16
N SER A 22 -0.76 25.84 4.26
CA SER A 22 -0.70 27.31 4.19
C SER A 22 -1.36 27.91 2.94
N ASN A 23 -1.67 27.11 1.91
CA ASN A 23 -2.19 27.58 0.64
C ASN A 23 -3.61 27.14 0.27
N HIS A 24 -4.29 26.27 1.03
CA HIS A 24 -5.52 25.62 0.53
C HIS A 24 -6.82 25.79 1.35
N SER A 25 -6.80 26.37 2.56
CA SER A 25 -7.94 26.25 3.48
C SER A 25 -8.96 27.39 3.51
N LEU A 26 -8.94 28.38 2.62
CA LEU A 26 -9.89 29.51 2.70
C LEU A 26 -11.26 29.26 2.02
N GLN A 27 -11.47 28.15 1.33
CA GLN A 27 -12.66 27.96 0.48
C GLN A 27 -13.35 26.59 0.55
N THR A 28 -13.23 25.85 1.66
CA THR A 28 -14.11 24.68 1.85
C THR A 28 -15.33 25.09 2.65
N ASN A 29 -16.54 24.81 2.15
CA ASN A 29 -17.83 25.09 2.79
C ASN A 29 -18.04 24.20 4.06
N GLY A 30 -17.10 24.23 5.00
CA GLY A 30 -17.15 23.43 6.23
C GLY A 30 -16.80 21.95 6.09
N VAL A 31 -16.29 21.50 4.94
CA VAL A 31 -15.82 20.12 4.73
C VAL A 31 -14.33 20.13 4.40
N MET A 32 -13.50 19.80 5.39
CA MET A 32 -12.07 19.68 5.21
C MET A 32 -11.72 18.19 5.03
N PRO A 33 -11.22 17.76 3.85
CA PRO A 33 -10.73 16.39 3.69
C PRO A 33 -9.48 16.21 4.55
N SER A 34 -9.45 15.14 5.34
CA SER A 34 -8.24 14.70 6.04
C SER A 34 -7.89 13.30 5.57
N HIS A 35 -6.61 13.10 5.29
CA HIS A 35 -6.03 11.82 4.88
C HIS A 35 -5.22 11.18 6.01
N GLU A 36 -5.17 11.83 7.17
CA GLU A 36 -4.41 11.38 8.31
C GLU A 36 -5.29 11.31 9.54
N PHE A 37 -5.14 10.23 10.29
CA PHE A 37 -5.98 9.97 11.44
C PHE A 37 -5.09 9.60 12.63
N GLY A 38 -5.39 10.19 13.78
CA GLY A 38 -4.84 9.83 15.07
C GLY A 38 -5.83 9.02 15.88
N LEU A 39 -5.33 8.44 16.97
CA LEU A 39 -6.16 7.88 18.04
C LEU A 39 -6.17 8.86 19.21
N THR A 40 -7.35 9.07 19.80
CA THR A 40 -7.47 9.84 21.04
C THR A 40 -8.33 9.10 22.05
N THR A 41 -7.90 9.10 23.31
CA THR A 41 -8.66 8.53 24.43
C THR A 41 -9.45 9.60 25.19
N TYR A 42 -9.73 10.73 24.54
CA TYR A 42 -10.45 11.86 25.15
C TYR A 42 -11.76 11.41 25.79
N GLY A 43 -11.92 11.65 27.10
CA GLY A 43 -13.06 11.19 27.90
C GLY A 43 -12.80 9.93 28.72
N GLY A 44 -11.70 9.20 28.46
CA GLY A 44 -11.32 7.97 29.17
C GLY A 44 -11.15 8.12 30.69
N ASP A 45 -10.81 9.32 31.16
CA ASP A 45 -10.68 9.62 32.59
C ASP A 45 -12.03 9.84 33.29
N THR A 46 -13.15 9.85 32.54
CA THR A 46 -14.49 10.07 33.10
C THR A 46 -15.10 8.74 33.53
N PRO A 47 -15.46 8.55 34.82
CA PRO A 47 -16.07 7.31 35.28
C PRO A 47 -17.37 7.00 34.52
N GLY A 48 -17.48 5.78 34.00
CA GLY A 48 -18.65 5.32 33.23
C GLY A 48 -18.69 5.81 31.79
N TRP A 49 -17.61 6.42 31.29
CA TRP A 49 -17.48 6.79 29.89
C TRP A 49 -17.63 5.56 28.99
N ARG A 50 -18.50 5.70 27.99
CA ARG A 50 -18.78 4.69 26.97
C ARG A 50 -18.70 5.37 25.62
N PRO A 51 -17.62 5.16 24.87
CA PRO A 51 -17.44 5.84 23.60
C PRO A 51 -18.47 5.36 22.58
N GLU A 52 -19.11 6.30 21.88
CA GLU A 52 -20.13 6.03 20.86
C GLU A 52 -19.82 6.78 19.56
N ASP A 53 -20.22 6.21 18.43
CA ASP A 53 -20.04 6.86 17.13
C ASP A 53 -20.81 8.17 17.05
N GLY A 54 -20.15 9.22 16.56
CA GLY A 54 -20.74 10.54 16.41
C GLY A 54 -20.63 11.43 17.64
N ASP A 55 -20.00 10.94 18.71
CA ASP A 55 -19.63 11.73 19.89
C ASP A 55 -18.82 12.96 19.49
N ARG A 56 -19.11 14.08 20.15
CA ARG A 56 -18.39 15.33 19.95
C ARG A 56 -17.15 15.33 20.84
N VAL A 57 -15.99 15.26 20.21
CA VAL A 57 -14.70 15.26 20.88
C VAL A 57 -13.94 16.52 20.54
N THR A 58 -13.33 17.12 21.56
CA THR A 58 -12.39 18.23 21.37
C THR A 58 -11.02 17.64 21.11
N LEU A 59 -10.56 17.77 19.87
CA LEU A 59 -9.29 17.23 19.41
C LEU A 59 -8.21 18.28 19.63
N ARG A 60 -7.25 17.96 20.50
CA ARG A 60 -6.04 18.75 20.69
C ARG A 60 -5.06 18.39 19.58
N GLU A 61 -4.36 19.39 19.02
CA GLU A 61 -3.22 19.19 18.12
C GLU A 61 -3.55 18.63 16.71
N ALA A 62 -4.65 19.04 16.06
CA ALA A 62 -4.82 18.66 14.67
C ALA A 62 -3.80 19.28 13.71
N CYS A 63 -3.26 20.47 14.03
CA CYS A 63 -2.37 21.21 13.12
C CYS A 63 -0.89 21.00 13.46
N TYR A 64 -0.28 20.02 12.81
CA TYR A 64 1.16 20.07 12.57
C TYR A 64 1.39 21.00 11.38
N LEU A 65 1.89 22.21 11.64
CA LEU A 65 2.53 23.00 10.59
C LEU A 65 3.80 22.25 10.20
N ARG A 66 3.74 21.47 9.13
CA ARG A 66 4.93 20.85 8.56
C ARG A 66 5.71 21.98 7.90
N ASP A 67 6.66 22.54 8.65
CA ASP A 67 7.55 23.60 8.15
C ASP A 67 8.47 22.97 7.10
N THR A 68 8.00 22.93 5.84
CA THR A 68 8.69 22.28 4.70
C THR A 68 10.05 22.93 4.38
N TYR A 69 10.37 24.05 5.02
CA TYR A 69 11.57 24.85 4.76
C TYR A 69 12.48 25.05 5.97
N GLY A 70 12.68 24.04 6.83
CA GLY A 70 13.90 23.86 7.66
C GLY A 70 14.36 25.02 8.56
N LYS A 71 13.61 26.12 8.65
CA LYS A 71 13.90 27.32 9.43
C LYS A 71 12.84 27.34 10.50
N SER A 72 13.10 26.55 11.54
CA SER A 72 12.42 26.58 12.83
C SER A 72 12.38 28.01 13.37
N LYS A 73 11.44 28.82 12.89
CA LYS A 73 11.01 30.00 13.60
C LYS A 73 10.08 29.47 14.67
N SER A 74 10.49 29.68 15.92
CA SER A 74 9.68 29.54 17.13
C SER A 74 8.43 30.43 17.05
N ARG A 75 7.54 30.17 16.10
CA ARG A 75 6.17 30.66 16.15
C ARG A 75 5.50 29.81 17.21
N SER A 76 5.05 30.47 18.27
CA SER A 76 4.10 29.92 19.22
C SER A 76 3.00 29.25 18.43
N GLN A 77 3.02 27.92 18.42
CA GLN A 77 2.05 27.08 17.73
C GLN A 77 0.75 27.30 18.52
N GLU A 78 -0.09 28.22 18.04
CA GLU A 78 -1.40 28.44 18.64
C GLU A 78 -2.16 27.13 18.48
N ARG A 79 -2.31 26.43 19.60
CA ARG A 79 -3.06 25.18 19.69
C ARG A 79 -4.52 25.55 19.56
N PHE A 80 -5.09 25.32 18.38
CA PHE A 80 -6.52 25.43 18.20
C PHE A 80 -7.16 24.09 18.56
N ASP A 81 -7.84 24.10 19.71
CA ASP A 81 -8.79 23.05 20.03
C ASP A 81 -9.99 23.22 19.09
N PHE A 82 -10.35 22.16 18.38
CA PHE A 82 -11.58 22.13 17.59
C PHE A 82 -12.41 20.92 18.01
N THR A 83 -13.72 21.09 17.93
CA THR A 83 -14.66 20.02 18.27
C THR A 83 -15.23 19.42 16.99
N ALA A 84 -15.10 18.10 16.84
CA ALA A 84 -15.64 17.36 15.72
C ALA A 84 -16.40 16.13 16.21
N ARG A 85 -17.25 15.58 15.35
CA ARG A 85 -17.80 14.24 15.57
C ARG A 85 -16.71 13.22 15.25
N ALA A 86 -16.47 12.29 16.16
CA ALA A 86 -15.52 11.21 15.95
C ALA A 86 -16.21 9.84 15.89
N MET A 87 -15.47 8.87 15.38
CA MET A 87 -15.89 7.47 15.30
C MET A 87 -15.09 6.66 16.30
N VAL A 88 -15.69 5.67 16.94
CA VAL A 88 -14.95 4.76 17.82
C VAL A 88 -13.97 3.96 16.96
N ALA A 89 -12.72 3.89 17.42
CA ALA A 89 -11.68 3.11 16.80
C ALA A 89 -12.01 1.64 16.92
N ARG A 90 -12.19 0.99 15.77
CA ARG A 90 -12.45 -0.44 15.66
C ARG A 90 -11.15 -1.19 15.35
N PRO A 91 -11.07 -2.49 15.64
CA PRO A 91 -10.00 -3.35 15.14
C PRO A 91 -9.88 -3.24 13.62
N LEU A 92 -8.65 -3.13 13.09
CA LEU A 92 -8.42 -3.13 11.65
C LEU A 92 -8.39 -4.58 11.15
N THR A 93 -9.53 -5.03 10.63
CA THR A 93 -9.67 -6.40 10.13
C THR A 93 -9.34 -6.54 8.65
N ARG A 94 -9.30 -5.43 7.90
CA ARG A 94 -9.03 -5.42 6.46
C ARG A 94 -8.12 -4.26 6.11
N LEU A 95 -7.10 -4.52 5.31
CA LEU A 95 -6.18 -3.53 4.78
C LEU A 95 -6.02 -3.75 3.27
N THR A 96 -6.23 -2.70 2.49
CA THR A 96 -5.92 -2.71 1.06
C THR A 96 -4.82 -1.67 0.82
N ILE A 97 -3.69 -2.11 0.27
CA ILE A 97 -2.63 -1.24 -0.23
C ILE A 97 -2.70 -1.26 -1.76
N ARG A 98 -2.73 -0.07 -2.36
CA ARG A 98 -2.65 0.09 -3.81
C ARG A 98 -1.38 0.83 -4.17
N MET A 99 -0.57 0.22 -5.01
CA MET A 99 0.60 0.82 -5.63
C MET A 99 0.28 1.12 -7.09
N SER A 100 0.18 2.42 -7.41
CA SER A 100 -0.02 2.93 -8.76
C SER A 100 1.21 2.68 -9.64
N ARG A 101 1.01 2.74 -10.96
CA ARG A 101 2.08 2.63 -11.96
C ARG A 101 3.22 3.63 -11.79
N VAL A 102 2.98 4.77 -11.15
CA VAL A 102 3.98 5.82 -10.89
C VAL A 102 4.64 5.70 -9.51
N ASP A 103 4.18 4.78 -8.67
CA ASP A 103 4.73 4.58 -7.31
C ASP A 103 5.99 3.70 -7.33
N TRP A 104 6.27 3.00 -8.45
CA TRP A 104 7.49 2.20 -8.61
C TRP A 104 8.71 3.07 -8.82
N TRP A 105 9.83 2.78 -8.16
CA TRP A 105 11.08 3.52 -8.41
C TRP A 105 11.54 3.49 -9.87
N THR A 106 11.26 2.41 -10.58
CA THR A 106 11.72 2.11 -11.94
C THR A 106 10.61 2.29 -12.99
N TRP A 107 9.59 3.11 -12.68
CA TRP A 107 8.43 3.29 -13.56
C TRP A 107 8.79 3.90 -14.92
N THR A 108 9.85 4.71 -14.99
CA THR A 108 10.35 5.34 -16.23
C THR A 108 11.33 4.48 -17.03
N ASP A 109 11.85 3.41 -16.43
CA ASP A 109 12.98 2.67 -17.00
C ASP A 109 12.52 1.75 -18.14
N ASP A 110 13.45 1.33 -18.99
CA ASP A 110 13.13 0.51 -20.16
C ASP A 110 12.44 -0.82 -19.73
N PRO A 111 11.23 -1.12 -20.22
CA PRO A 111 10.54 -2.38 -19.92
C PRO A 111 11.32 -3.63 -20.35
N GLU A 112 12.19 -3.53 -21.35
CA GLU A 112 13.00 -4.64 -21.89
C GLU A 112 14.45 -4.62 -21.37
N THR A 113 14.74 -3.82 -20.35
CA THR A 113 16.07 -3.75 -19.75
C THR A 113 16.53 -5.12 -19.22
N THR A 114 17.83 -5.38 -19.39
CA THR A 114 18.49 -6.54 -18.76
C THR A 114 19.11 -6.18 -17.42
N ASP A 115 19.22 -4.89 -17.11
CA ASP A 115 19.75 -4.41 -15.83
C ASP A 115 18.78 -4.75 -14.69
N ASN A 116 19.32 -5.37 -13.65
CA ASN A 116 18.56 -5.75 -12.47
C ASN A 116 18.16 -4.56 -11.59
N GLU A 117 18.85 -3.42 -11.75
CA GLU A 117 18.56 -2.17 -11.05
C GLU A 117 17.38 -1.40 -11.65
N GLU A 118 17.01 -1.69 -12.88
CA GLU A 118 15.96 -0.99 -13.65
C GLU A 118 14.64 -1.79 -13.75
N LYS A 119 14.59 -2.96 -13.09
CA LYS A 119 13.40 -3.84 -13.08
C LYS A 119 12.48 -3.54 -11.90
N LEU A 120 11.20 -3.87 -12.05
CA LEU A 120 10.25 -3.84 -10.93
C LEU A 120 10.68 -4.82 -9.84
N ALA A 121 10.69 -4.36 -8.59
CA ALA A 121 10.98 -5.18 -7.42
C ALA A 121 10.20 -4.66 -6.21
N LEU A 122 9.69 -5.60 -5.41
CA LEU A 122 9.00 -5.33 -4.15
C LEU A 122 9.15 -6.55 -3.26
N ASP A 123 9.52 -6.36 -2.00
CA ASP A 123 9.56 -7.46 -1.03
C ASP A 123 9.30 -6.92 0.39
N PRO A 124 8.51 -7.60 1.23
CA PRO A 124 8.20 -7.18 2.60
C PRO A 124 9.38 -7.18 3.55
N ALA A 125 10.47 -7.87 3.23
CA ALA A 125 11.71 -7.85 4.01
C ALA A 125 12.69 -6.75 3.54
N CYS A 126 12.37 -6.00 2.47
CA CYS A 126 13.16 -4.84 2.05
C CYS A 126 12.70 -3.56 2.79
N GLY A 127 13.68 -2.77 3.21
CA GLY A 127 13.49 -1.58 4.04
C GLY A 127 12.96 -0.36 3.28
N ARG A 128 12.58 0.67 4.05
CA ARG A 128 11.98 1.92 3.53
C ARG A 128 12.95 2.83 2.77
N THR A 129 14.24 2.79 3.10
CA THR A 129 15.24 3.75 2.57
C THR A 129 16.03 3.24 1.38
N THR A 130 16.06 1.93 1.18
CA THR A 130 16.85 1.31 0.11
C THR A 130 15.89 0.68 -0.89
N ARG A 131 16.01 1.10 -2.15
CA ARG A 131 15.24 0.53 -3.26
C ARG A 131 15.48 -0.99 -3.31
N PRO A 132 14.43 -1.83 -3.27
CA PRO A 132 14.58 -3.27 -3.47
C PRO A 132 15.11 -3.53 -4.88
N LEU A 133 16.05 -4.47 -5.00
CA LEU A 133 16.53 -4.96 -6.31
C LEU A 133 15.82 -6.27 -6.66
N VAL A 134 15.66 -6.54 -7.96
CA VAL A 134 15.03 -7.79 -8.42
C VAL A 134 15.80 -9.02 -7.94
N THR A 135 17.13 -8.92 -7.85
CA THR A 135 18.01 -9.99 -7.34
C THR A 135 17.73 -10.31 -5.88
N ASP A 136 17.51 -9.30 -5.05
CA ASP A 136 17.15 -9.48 -3.64
C ASP A 136 15.77 -10.09 -3.49
N MET A 137 14.79 -9.58 -4.23
CA MET A 137 13.41 -10.12 -4.22
C MET A 137 13.39 -11.61 -4.61
N LEU A 138 14.07 -11.97 -5.71
CA LEU A 138 14.15 -13.36 -6.17
C LEU A 138 14.84 -14.26 -5.15
N ARG A 139 15.96 -13.82 -4.58
CA ARG A 139 16.69 -14.54 -3.54
C ARG A 139 15.82 -14.76 -2.29
N LEU A 140 15.09 -13.74 -1.84
CA LEU A 140 14.20 -13.83 -0.68
C LEU A 140 13.00 -14.75 -0.95
N ALA A 141 12.44 -14.71 -2.16
CA ALA A 141 11.39 -15.64 -2.57
C ALA A 141 11.88 -17.09 -2.59
N GLU A 142 13.09 -17.35 -3.10
CA GLU A 142 13.71 -18.67 -3.07
C GLU A 142 13.95 -19.17 -1.64
N GLN A 143 14.45 -18.31 -0.75
CA GLN A 143 14.58 -18.63 0.68
C GLN A 143 13.24 -19.08 1.29
N ARG A 144 12.16 -18.34 1.04
CA ARG A 144 10.82 -18.69 1.54
C ARG A 144 10.32 -20.02 0.97
N ARG A 145 10.56 -20.30 -0.32
CA ARG A 145 10.23 -21.59 -0.95
C ARG A 145 10.98 -22.76 -0.32
N ASN A 146 12.21 -22.52 0.17
CA ASN A 146 13.01 -23.49 0.90
C ASN A 146 12.66 -23.57 2.40
N GLY A 147 11.56 -22.96 2.84
CA GLY A 147 11.12 -22.94 4.24
C GLY A 147 11.87 -21.95 5.13
N GLN A 148 12.72 -21.10 4.55
CA GLN A 148 13.44 -20.05 5.28
C GLN A 148 12.66 -18.75 5.19
N HIS A 149 11.98 -18.38 6.27
CA HIS A 149 11.23 -17.12 6.34
C HIS A 149 12.11 -16.04 6.97
N PRO A 150 12.51 -14.99 6.21
CA PRO A 150 13.25 -13.87 6.79
C PRO A 150 12.38 -13.18 7.84
N GLN A 151 12.95 -12.86 8.99
CA GLN A 151 12.26 -12.05 9.98
C GLN A 151 12.12 -10.63 9.46
N TYR A 152 10.92 -10.06 9.58
CA TYR A 152 10.71 -8.65 9.32
C TYR A 152 11.35 -7.85 10.44
N ALA A 153 12.36 -7.06 10.09
CA ALA A 153 13.11 -6.31 11.08
C ALA A 153 12.27 -5.15 11.64
N GLU A 154 12.00 -5.20 12.94
CA GLU A 154 11.69 -4.02 13.77
C GLU A 154 13.02 -3.41 14.18
N GLY A 155 13.65 -2.67 13.26
CA GLY A 155 14.94 -2.07 13.57
C GLY A 155 14.83 -1.00 14.66
N THR A 156 15.97 -0.68 15.29
CA THR A 156 16.03 0.32 16.39
C THR A 156 15.67 1.74 15.95
N ARG A 157 15.73 2.01 14.65
CA ARG A 157 15.33 3.26 14.01
C ARG A 157 14.19 2.98 13.04
N GLU A 158 13.28 3.95 12.88
CA GLU A 158 12.20 3.88 11.88
C GLU A 158 12.71 3.66 10.45
N SER A 159 13.95 4.07 10.14
CA SER A 159 14.58 3.84 8.83
C SER A 159 14.84 2.36 8.54
N ASP A 160 14.99 1.57 9.59
CA ASP A 160 15.38 0.16 9.52
C ASP A 160 14.15 -0.74 9.46
N TRP A 161 12.95 -0.16 9.52
CA TRP A 161 11.71 -0.90 9.48
C TRP A 161 11.43 -1.38 8.07
N THR A 162 11.14 -2.68 7.98
CA THR A 162 10.58 -3.28 6.78
C THR A 162 9.08 -3.06 6.76
N TRP A 163 8.47 -2.89 5.59
CA TRP A 163 7.02 -2.68 5.54
C TRP A 163 6.24 -3.95 5.93
N GLY A 164 6.84 -5.14 5.81
CA GLY A 164 6.27 -6.39 6.33
C GLY A 164 6.12 -6.39 7.86
N ALA A 165 7.04 -5.75 8.58
CA ALA A 165 6.90 -5.57 10.04
C ALA A 165 5.68 -4.71 10.37
N ALA A 166 5.43 -3.67 9.56
CA ALA A 166 4.27 -2.80 9.77
C ALA A 166 2.93 -3.53 9.60
N ILE A 167 2.85 -4.47 8.64
CA ILE A 167 1.68 -5.35 8.49
C ILE A 167 1.54 -6.29 9.69
N SER A 168 2.65 -6.82 10.19
CA SER A 168 2.69 -7.77 11.31
C SER A 168 2.19 -7.16 12.63
N MET A 169 2.34 -5.85 12.81
CA MET A 169 1.80 -5.12 13.98
C MET A 169 0.25 -5.02 13.99
N LEU A 170 -0.43 -5.36 12.90
CA LEU A 170 -1.88 -5.31 12.79
C LEU A 170 -2.48 -6.64 13.29
N SER A 171 -2.44 -6.89 14.60
CA SER A 171 -2.84 -8.17 15.23
C SER A 171 -4.22 -8.69 14.87
N ASP A 172 -5.17 -7.78 14.58
CA ASP A 172 -6.56 -8.12 14.24
C ASP A 172 -6.81 -8.26 12.74
N LEU A 173 -5.77 -8.11 11.92
CA LEU A 173 -5.87 -8.13 10.48
C LEU A 173 -6.26 -9.53 10.01
N LYS A 174 -7.38 -9.63 9.30
CA LYS A 174 -7.91 -10.89 8.75
C LYS A 174 -7.69 -10.99 7.25
N THR A 175 -7.66 -9.84 6.59
CA THR A 175 -7.51 -9.75 5.14
C THR A 175 -6.53 -8.65 4.80
N PHE A 176 -5.50 -9.00 4.06
CA PHE A 176 -4.60 -8.06 3.43
C PHE A 176 -4.73 -8.18 1.92
N GLU A 177 -4.99 -7.05 1.26
CA GLU A 177 -5.09 -6.96 -0.19
C GLU A 177 -3.99 -6.05 -0.72
N LEU A 178 -3.23 -6.55 -1.68
CA LEU A 178 -2.22 -5.78 -2.38
C LEU A 178 -2.62 -5.64 -3.85
N VAL A 179 -2.79 -4.40 -4.27
CA VAL A 179 -3.18 -4.01 -5.63
C VAL A 179 -1.96 -3.39 -6.29
N LEU A 180 -1.35 -4.10 -7.23
CA LEU A 180 -0.15 -3.68 -7.93
C LEU A 180 -0.48 -3.26 -9.35
N GLU A 181 -0.17 -2.02 -9.71
CA GLU A 181 -0.48 -1.45 -11.02
C GLU A 181 0.79 -1.12 -11.78
N THR A 182 0.86 -1.47 -13.06
CA THR A 182 1.98 -1.09 -13.93
C THR A 182 1.51 -0.77 -15.34
N PHE A 183 2.37 -0.13 -16.13
CA PHE A 183 2.23 -0.02 -17.57
C PHE A 183 2.34 -1.41 -18.22
N SER A 184 1.50 -1.68 -19.22
CA SER A 184 1.42 -2.95 -19.96
C SER A 184 2.76 -3.50 -20.45
N GLU A 185 3.67 -2.61 -20.82
CA GLU A 185 5.01 -2.92 -21.32
C GLU A 185 5.87 -3.60 -20.24
N LYS A 186 5.62 -3.32 -18.96
CA LYS A 186 6.28 -3.97 -17.81
C LYS A 186 5.50 -5.17 -17.25
N ARG A 187 4.50 -5.69 -17.98
CA ARG A 187 3.67 -6.85 -17.55
C ARG A 187 4.50 -8.01 -17.03
N LYS A 188 5.49 -8.45 -17.81
CA LYS A 188 6.34 -9.60 -17.46
C LYS A 188 7.11 -9.36 -16.16
N GLN A 189 7.55 -8.12 -15.93
CA GLN A 189 8.23 -7.76 -14.69
C GLN A 189 7.27 -7.84 -13.49
N LEU A 190 6.03 -7.35 -13.66
CA LEU A 190 5.00 -7.42 -12.62
C LEU A 190 4.61 -8.88 -12.30
N GLU A 191 4.49 -9.74 -13.31
CA GLU A 191 4.23 -11.18 -13.12
C GLU A 191 5.31 -11.83 -12.23
N VAL A 192 6.59 -11.48 -12.42
CA VAL A 192 7.69 -11.93 -11.55
C VAL A 192 7.53 -11.42 -10.12
N VAL A 193 7.14 -10.15 -9.92
CA VAL A 193 6.87 -9.60 -8.59
C VAL A 193 5.74 -10.36 -7.90
N VAL A 194 4.66 -10.66 -8.64
CA VAL A 194 3.51 -11.40 -8.08
C VAL A 194 3.83 -12.85 -7.78
N ASP A 195 4.63 -13.52 -8.59
CA ASP A 195 5.12 -14.86 -8.28
C ASP A 195 6.02 -14.91 -7.05
N CYS A 196 6.77 -13.84 -6.78
CA CYS A 196 7.49 -13.67 -5.52
C CYS A 196 6.51 -13.39 -4.37
N ALA A 197 5.49 -12.56 -4.60
CA ALA A 197 4.51 -12.17 -3.59
C ALA A 197 3.66 -13.32 -3.07
N LYS A 198 3.38 -14.34 -3.89
CA LYS A 198 2.74 -15.59 -3.47
C LYS A 198 3.49 -16.33 -2.36
N THR A 199 4.79 -16.06 -2.17
CA THR A 199 5.61 -16.68 -1.11
C THR A 199 5.57 -15.94 0.23
N TRP A 200 4.97 -14.74 0.26
CA TRP A 200 4.97 -13.91 1.45
C TRP A 200 4.05 -14.46 2.53
N LYS A 201 4.51 -14.33 3.77
CA LYS A 201 3.75 -14.63 4.97
C LYS A 201 3.94 -13.51 5.96
N PHE A 202 2.88 -13.13 6.67
CA PHE A 202 2.94 -12.07 7.68
C PHE A 202 2.47 -12.63 9.03
N PRO A 203 3.40 -13.07 9.90
CA PRO A 203 3.07 -13.42 11.27
C PRO A 203 2.46 -12.20 11.98
N LEU A 204 1.32 -12.36 12.64
CA LEU A 204 0.68 -11.26 13.35
C LEU A 204 1.17 -11.23 14.79
N ASN A 205 1.72 -10.09 15.22
CA ASN A 205 2.28 -9.91 16.54
C ASN A 205 1.24 -10.24 17.63
N ASP A 206 1.71 -10.83 18.73
CA ASP A 206 0.89 -11.25 19.88
C ASP A 206 -0.20 -12.30 19.58
N THR A 207 -0.09 -12.99 18.45
CA THR A 207 -1.01 -14.06 18.06
C THR A 207 -0.28 -15.32 17.57
N GLN A 208 -1.02 -16.42 17.37
CA GLN A 208 -0.51 -17.63 16.68
C GLN A 208 -0.85 -17.62 15.18
N HIS A 209 -1.29 -16.47 14.69
CA HIS A 209 -1.95 -16.30 13.42
C HIS A 209 -0.98 -15.71 12.40
N GLU A 210 -1.06 -16.17 11.15
CA GLU A 210 -0.30 -15.60 10.04
C GLU A 210 -1.23 -15.32 8.86
N LEU A 211 -0.91 -14.26 8.11
CA LEU A 211 -1.53 -14.00 6.83
C LEU A 211 -0.69 -14.70 5.75
N SER A 212 -1.32 -15.58 4.97
CA SER A 212 -0.71 -16.25 3.82
C SER A 212 -1.55 -16.08 2.54
N TYR A 213 -0.88 -16.17 1.39
CA TYR A 213 -1.53 -16.08 0.08
C TYR A 213 -2.72 -17.05 -0.03
N ASP A 214 -3.87 -16.55 -0.48
CA ASP A 214 -5.14 -17.30 -0.50
C ASP A 214 -5.39 -18.09 -1.79
N GLY A 215 -4.42 -18.13 -2.71
CA GLY A 215 -4.56 -18.79 -4.00
C GLY A 215 -5.23 -17.95 -5.08
N LYS A 216 -5.58 -16.68 -4.82
CA LYS A 216 -6.29 -15.82 -5.78
C LYS A 216 -5.44 -14.66 -6.25
N VAL A 217 -5.31 -14.54 -7.57
CA VAL A 217 -4.80 -13.34 -8.24
C VAL A 217 -5.87 -12.88 -9.22
N GLU A 218 -6.34 -11.65 -9.06
CA GLU A 218 -7.23 -11.03 -10.06
C GLU A 218 -6.37 -10.17 -11.00
N VAL A 219 -6.52 -10.38 -12.31
CA VAL A 219 -5.88 -9.55 -13.34
C VAL A 219 -6.95 -8.62 -13.93
N LEU A 220 -6.75 -7.31 -13.77
CA LEU A 220 -7.59 -6.30 -14.39
C LEU A 220 -6.79 -5.58 -15.46
N THR A 221 -7.40 -5.39 -16.63
CA THR A 221 -6.83 -4.56 -17.68
C THR A 221 -7.70 -3.32 -17.85
N TRP A 222 -7.08 -2.15 -17.79
CA TRP A 222 -7.74 -0.88 -18.03
C TRP A 222 -7.29 -0.36 -19.37
N SER A 223 -8.20 -0.04 -20.28
CA SER A 223 -7.85 0.63 -21.53
C SER A 223 -8.58 1.97 -21.62
N ARG A 224 -7.91 2.96 -22.19
CA ARG A 224 -8.52 4.25 -22.47
C ARG A 224 -9.24 4.16 -23.83
N ALA A 225 -10.55 3.94 -23.81
CA ALA A 225 -11.36 4.11 -24.99
C ALA A 225 -11.46 5.59 -25.35
N ASN A 226 -11.69 5.90 -26.64
CA ASN A 226 -11.85 7.29 -27.13
C ASN A 226 -12.97 8.09 -26.40
N SER A 227 -13.84 7.43 -25.65
CA SER A 227 -14.94 8.04 -24.88
C SER A 227 -14.90 7.80 -23.36
N GLY A 228 -13.87 7.14 -22.81
CA GLY A 228 -13.79 6.86 -21.37
C GLY A 228 -12.85 5.71 -21.00
N TRP A 229 -12.68 5.44 -19.71
CA TRP A 229 -11.95 4.27 -19.23
C TRP A 229 -12.87 3.05 -19.27
N VAL A 230 -12.42 1.96 -19.90
CA VAL A 230 -13.10 0.66 -19.90
C VAL A 230 -12.26 -0.32 -19.09
N THR A 231 -12.89 -1.01 -18.15
CA THR A 231 -12.27 -2.07 -17.36
C THR A 231 -12.69 -3.42 -17.93
N GLU A 232 -11.72 -4.20 -18.39
CA GLU A 232 -11.94 -5.60 -18.76
C GLU A 232 -11.48 -6.48 -17.60
N PHE A 233 -12.40 -7.29 -17.08
CA PHE A 233 -12.14 -8.26 -16.04
C PHE A 233 -11.82 -9.61 -16.69
N ARG A 234 -10.60 -10.11 -16.49
CA ARG A 234 -10.22 -11.46 -16.91
C ARG A 234 -9.93 -12.29 -15.68
N SER A 235 -10.92 -13.09 -15.25
CA SER A 235 -10.69 -14.10 -14.21
C SER A 235 -9.97 -15.28 -14.85
N GLU A 236 -8.64 -15.24 -14.87
CA GLU A 236 -7.83 -16.42 -15.15
C GLU A 236 -7.78 -17.26 -13.87
N THR A 237 -8.65 -18.27 -13.77
CA THR A 237 -8.45 -19.37 -12.83
C THR A 237 -7.26 -20.17 -13.33
N ALA A 238 -6.31 -20.49 -12.46
CA ALA A 238 -5.02 -21.09 -12.83
C ALA A 238 -5.13 -22.59 -13.19
N ASP A 239 -6.04 -22.92 -14.11
CA ASP A 239 -6.09 -24.21 -14.78
C ASP A 239 -5.14 -24.11 -16.00
N MET A 240 -3.85 -24.34 -15.75
CA MET A 240 -2.84 -24.43 -16.81
C MET A 240 -3.04 -25.73 -17.60
N ASP A 241 -3.90 -25.69 -18.62
CA ASP A 241 -3.92 -26.68 -19.69
C ASP A 241 -2.69 -26.43 -20.58
N LEU A 242 -1.62 -27.18 -20.31
CA LEU A 242 -0.42 -27.30 -21.14
C LEU A 242 -0.74 -28.20 -22.33
N ASP A 243 -1.30 -27.65 -23.39
CA ASP A 243 -1.25 -28.27 -24.71
C ASP A 243 -0.13 -27.61 -25.54
N ASP A 244 0.97 -28.36 -25.63
CA ASP A 244 1.99 -28.29 -26.67
C ASP A 244 1.30 -28.29 -28.06
N ASP A 245 1.63 -27.32 -28.92
CA ASP A 245 1.88 -27.61 -30.35
C ASP A 245 2.44 -26.37 -31.13
N ALA A 246 3.72 -26.50 -31.46
CA ALA A 246 4.38 -26.28 -32.75
C ALA A 246 4.17 -25.01 -33.61
N ASP A 247 5.31 -24.32 -33.81
CA ASP A 247 5.84 -23.77 -35.07
C ASP A 247 5.02 -22.81 -35.96
N SER A 248 5.41 -21.54 -35.94
CA SER A 248 5.36 -20.69 -37.14
C SER A 248 6.46 -19.63 -37.17
N PRO A 249 7.41 -19.71 -38.12
CA PRO A 249 8.38 -18.66 -38.37
C PRO A 249 7.90 -17.79 -39.55
N ASN A 250 7.84 -16.46 -39.33
CA ASN A 250 8.26 -15.41 -40.29
C ASN A 250 7.59 -14.06 -39.95
N GLY A 251 8.39 -12.99 -40.00
CA GLY A 251 7.86 -11.63 -40.15
C GLY A 251 8.68 -10.56 -39.45
N LEU A 252 9.82 -10.22 -40.04
CA LEU A 252 10.62 -9.05 -39.68
C LEU A 252 9.88 -7.73 -39.98
N ASP A 253 10.32 -6.71 -39.25
CA ASP A 253 10.48 -5.32 -39.68
C ASP A 253 9.30 -4.36 -39.54
N ASN A 254 9.37 -3.55 -38.47
CA ASN A 254 8.95 -2.15 -38.45
C ASN A 254 9.40 -1.53 -37.12
N ARG A 255 10.62 -1.00 -37.08
CA ARG A 255 11.15 -0.28 -35.92
C ARG A 255 11.41 1.18 -36.30
N PHE A 256 10.80 2.05 -35.50
CA PHE A 256 11.02 3.50 -35.40
C PHE A 256 10.48 4.39 -36.52
N GLU A 257 9.20 4.80 -36.37
CA GLU A 257 8.79 6.20 -36.56
C GLU A 257 7.31 6.40 -36.15
N LYS A 258 7.08 6.92 -34.94
CA LYS A 258 6.02 7.90 -34.55
C LYS A 258 5.69 7.85 -33.06
N LEU A 259 6.42 8.65 -32.27
CA LEU A 259 5.99 9.11 -30.95
C LEU A 259 4.90 10.19 -31.11
N SER A 260 3.75 9.82 -31.67
CA SER A 260 2.52 10.63 -31.61
C SER A 260 1.28 9.78 -31.39
N GLU A 261 1.44 8.59 -30.81
CA GLU A 261 0.34 7.69 -30.50
C GLU A 261 -0.30 8.10 -29.18
N ALA A 262 -1.62 8.26 -29.23
CA ALA A 262 -2.45 8.17 -28.05
C ALA A 262 -2.03 6.91 -27.29
N GLN A 263 -1.24 7.09 -26.22
CA GLN A 263 -0.80 6.00 -25.36
C GLN A 263 -2.07 5.28 -24.93
N ASN A 264 -2.26 4.11 -25.52
CA ASN A 264 -3.24 3.14 -25.10
C ASN A 264 -2.68 2.60 -23.78
N LEU A 265 -2.79 3.43 -22.73
CA LEU A 265 -2.32 3.11 -21.38
C LEU A 265 -3.15 1.92 -20.95
N GLN A 266 -2.59 0.74 -21.18
CA GLN A 266 -3.09 -0.49 -20.65
C GLN A 266 -2.47 -0.64 -19.28
N ASP A 267 -3.28 -0.40 -18.25
CA ASP A 267 -2.85 -0.69 -16.88
C ASP A 267 -3.17 -2.14 -16.58
N ILE A 268 -2.19 -2.84 -16.02
CA ILE A 268 -2.39 -4.17 -15.46
C ILE A 268 -2.42 -4.03 -13.97
N VAL A 269 -3.54 -4.46 -13.38
CA VAL A 269 -3.73 -4.52 -11.94
C VAL A 269 -3.70 -5.97 -11.52
N GLN A 270 -2.79 -6.33 -10.63
CA GLN A 270 -2.80 -7.62 -9.97
C GLN A 270 -3.23 -7.44 -8.51
N ARG A 271 -4.33 -8.08 -8.13
CA ARG A 271 -4.83 -8.08 -6.75
C ARG A 271 -4.50 -9.40 -6.08
N LEU A 272 -3.68 -9.34 -5.03
CA LEU A 272 -3.39 -10.47 -4.17
C LEU A 272 -4.21 -10.36 -2.90
N THR A 273 -4.89 -11.45 -2.53
CA THR A 273 -5.59 -11.54 -1.24
C THR A 273 -4.83 -12.51 -0.34
N VAL A 274 -4.68 -12.11 0.91
CA VAL A 274 -3.95 -12.85 1.93
C VAL A 274 -4.89 -12.99 3.11
N GLN A 275 -5.14 -14.24 3.53
CA GLN A 275 -6.14 -14.55 4.55
C GLN A 275 -5.56 -15.35 5.70
N HIS A 276 -6.17 -15.16 6.85
CA HIS A 276 -6.00 -16.03 7.99
C HIS A 276 -6.70 -17.38 7.73
N PRO A 277 -6.08 -18.55 8.02
CA PRO A 277 -6.74 -19.85 7.93
C PRO A 277 -7.94 -20.03 8.88
#